data_AF-A0A953JVB1-F1
#
_entry.id   AF-A0A953JVB1-F1
#
_cell.length_a   1.000
_cell.length_b   1.000
_cell.length_c   1.000
_cell.angle_alpha   90.00
_cell.angle_beta   90.00
_cell.angle_gamma   90.00
#
_symmetry.space_group_name_H-M   'P 1'
#
loop_
_entity.id
_entity.type
_entity.pdbx_description
1 polymer ?
#
loop_
_entity_poly.entity_id
_entity_poly.type
_entity_poly.pdbx_seq_one_letter_code
_entity_poly.pdbx_strand_id
1 'polypeptide(L)'
;MAEPDREPIAPAAPSAGSARRNIELAQARLRPMTRQAWQNLKIWIPFLLNRTDRARQVIYHAREQREGFVWRVQLPAQCWQCGAEAELLTREIEVDLRSFEQALAIVAGAAGSALFFMFLASLFGGKLLWVLALVSVGAGVALLLLKSWTETVCVQMSTCREHAEQMRLPGMVLDQNELHLFLPSDSLAGAARGELRATRLGRGRALPGGGRGVESDVEPPPEHVKYRQAFGAPPAPLPELPPIRLADDEE
;
A
#
# COMPACT_ATOMS: atom_id res chain seq x y z
N MET A 1 -18.29 -10.98 67.84
CA MET A 1 -18.23 -10.09 66.66
C MET A 1 -17.65 -10.92 65.54
N ALA A 2 -18.50 -11.35 64.61
CA ALA A 2 -18.12 -12.19 63.47
C ALA A 2 -17.97 -11.29 62.24
N GLU A 3 -16.82 -11.41 61.59
CA GLU A 3 -16.45 -10.70 60.36
C GLU A 3 -17.16 -11.38 59.18
N PRO A 4 -17.91 -10.66 58.32
CA PRO A 4 -18.63 -11.30 57.23
C PRO A 4 -17.65 -11.67 56.11
N ASP A 5 -17.69 -12.95 55.74
CA ASP A 5 -16.98 -13.55 54.60
C ASP A 5 -17.15 -12.69 53.34
N ARG A 6 -16.03 -12.13 52.85
CA ARG A 6 -15.95 -11.55 51.51
C ARG A 6 -15.71 -12.68 50.52
N GLU A 7 -16.75 -13.07 49.79
CA GLU A 7 -16.59 -13.92 48.61
C GLU A 7 -15.68 -13.24 47.56
N PRO A 8 -14.73 -13.98 46.96
CA PRO A 8 -13.88 -13.45 45.90
C PRO A 8 -14.71 -13.28 44.62
N ILE A 9 -14.85 -12.03 44.16
CA ILE A 9 -15.42 -11.70 42.86
C ILE A 9 -14.58 -12.38 41.77
N ALA A 10 -15.10 -13.46 41.19
CA ALA A 10 -14.49 -14.11 40.04
C ALA A 10 -14.43 -13.11 38.86
N PRO A 11 -13.30 -13.02 38.13
CA PRO A 11 -13.20 -12.13 36.98
C PRO A 11 -14.21 -12.55 35.92
N ALA A 12 -15.09 -11.62 35.53
CA ALA A 12 -16.09 -11.83 34.50
C ALA A 12 -15.42 -12.36 33.22
N ALA A 13 -15.84 -13.53 32.76
CA ALA A 13 -15.38 -14.12 31.52
C ALA A 13 -15.57 -13.13 30.36
N PRO A 14 -14.59 -12.95 29.46
CA PRO A 14 -14.71 -12.05 28.32
C PRO A 14 -15.91 -12.47 27.47
N SER A 15 -16.91 -11.59 27.38
CA SER A 15 -18.14 -11.88 26.65
C SER A 15 -17.83 -12.13 25.18
N ALA A 16 -18.53 -13.09 24.56
CA ALA A 16 -18.30 -13.52 23.17
C ALA A 16 -18.34 -12.39 22.12
N GLY A 17 -18.94 -11.23 22.45
CA GLY A 17 -18.92 -10.02 21.64
C GLY A 17 -17.56 -9.32 21.57
N SER A 18 -16.76 -9.39 22.62
CA SER A 18 -15.40 -8.81 22.65
C SER A 18 -14.41 -9.57 21.75
N ALA A 19 -14.54 -10.90 21.70
CA ALA A 19 -13.72 -11.76 20.83
C ALA A 19 -14.00 -11.50 19.33
N ARG A 20 -15.28 -11.38 18.94
CA ARG A 20 -15.64 -11.07 17.54
C ARG A 20 -15.13 -9.69 17.10
N ARG A 21 -15.29 -8.67 17.96
CA ARG A 21 -14.79 -7.31 17.69
C ARG A 21 -13.26 -7.26 17.56
N ASN A 22 -12.54 -8.03 18.38
CA ASN A 22 -11.08 -8.14 18.28
C ASN A 22 -10.63 -8.85 16.98
N ILE A 23 -11.36 -9.88 16.54
CA ILE A 23 -11.10 -10.55 15.26
C ILE A 23 -11.38 -9.59 14.10
N GLU A 24 -12.48 -8.82 14.12
CA GLU A 24 -12.78 -7.83 13.09
C GLU A 24 -11.72 -6.73 13.01
N LEU A 25 -11.26 -6.22 14.16
CA LEU A 25 -10.17 -5.24 14.22
C LEU A 25 -8.84 -5.82 13.71
N ALA A 26 -8.53 -7.08 14.05
CA ALA A 26 -7.34 -7.77 13.54
C ALA A 26 -7.44 -7.99 12.03
N GLN A 27 -8.59 -8.42 11.52
CA GLN A 27 -8.83 -8.58 10.08
C GLN A 27 -8.74 -7.25 9.34
N ALA A 28 -9.29 -6.16 9.90
CA ALA A 28 -9.19 -4.83 9.32
C ALA A 28 -7.73 -4.35 9.21
N ARG A 29 -6.88 -4.69 10.20
CA ARG A 29 -5.44 -4.40 10.18
C ARG A 29 -4.66 -5.28 9.18
N LEU A 30 -5.07 -6.54 9.01
CA LEU A 30 -4.40 -7.49 8.12
C LEU A 30 -4.81 -7.33 6.65
N ARG A 31 -6.01 -6.82 6.36
CA ARG A 31 -6.48 -6.57 4.97
C ARG A 31 -5.52 -5.72 4.12
N PRO A 32 -5.01 -4.56 4.57
CA PRO A 32 -4.06 -3.78 3.77
C PRO A 32 -2.74 -4.53 3.55
N MET A 33 -2.23 -5.20 4.59
CA MET A 33 -0.98 -5.98 4.50
C MET A 33 -1.11 -7.17 3.54
N THR A 34 -2.21 -7.90 3.62
CA THR A 34 -2.50 -9.03 2.72
C THR A 34 -2.71 -8.56 1.29
N ARG A 35 -3.36 -7.41 1.07
CA ARG A 35 -3.49 -6.82 -0.27
C ARG A 35 -2.14 -6.43 -0.86
N GLN A 36 -1.27 -5.78 -0.08
CA GLN A 36 0.07 -5.40 -0.55
C GLN A 36 0.94 -6.65 -0.81
N ALA A 37 0.93 -7.62 0.11
CA ALA A 37 1.65 -8.88 -0.08
C ALA A 37 1.18 -9.63 -1.33
N TRP A 38 -0.13 -9.65 -1.58
CA TRP A 38 -0.70 -10.23 -2.79
C TRP A 38 -0.29 -9.48 -4.06
N GLN A 39 -0.24 -8.14 -4.01
CA GLN A 39 0.24 -7.33 -5.13
C GLN A 39 1.74 -7.57 -5.40
N ASN A 40 2.57 -7.65 -4.35
CA ASN A 40 3.98 -8.01 -4.47
C ASN A 40 4.15 -9.41 -5.10
N LEU A 41 3.39 -10.40 -4.61
CA LEU A 41 3.44 -11.76 -5.14
C LEU A 41 3.06 -11.81 -6.62
N LYS A 42 2.05 -11.05 -7.03
CA LYS A 42 1.62 -10.90 -8.42
C LYS A 42 2.71 -10.37 -9.35
N ILE A 43 3.56 -9.46 -8.86
CA ILE A 43 4.70 -8.93 -9.61
C ILE A 43 5.83 -9.95 -9.66
N TRP A 44 6.19 -10.55 -8.52
CA TRP A 44 7.25 -11.55 -8.43
C TRP A 44 6.96 -12.82 -9.22
N ILE A 45 5.67 -13.13 -9.39
CA ILE A 45 5.19 -14.33 -10.07
C ILE A 45 4.22 -13.92 -11.18
N PRO A 46 4.72 -13.57 -12.39
CA PRO A 46 3.91 -12.97 -13.45
C PRO A 46 2.74 -13.84 -13.93
N PHE A 47 2.78 -15.15 -13.73
CA PHE A 47 1.67 -16.05 -14.09
C PHE A 47 0.42 -15.81 -13.24
N LEU A 48 0.55 -15.22 -12.04
CA LEU A 48 -0.57 -14.83 -11.19
C LEU A 48 -1.25 -13.53 -11.69
N LEU A 49 -0.63 -12.81 -12.63
CA LEU A 49 -1.20 -11.60 -13.20
C LEU A 49 -2.24 -11.93 -14.27
N ASN A 50 -3.51 -11.66 -13.95
CA ASN A 50 -4.62 -11.79 -14.90
C ASN A 50 -4.43 -10.88 -16.11
N ARG A 51 -5.04 -11.24 -17.26
CA ARG A 51 -4.95 -10.45 -18.50
C ARG A 51 -5.43 -9.00 -18.32
N THR A 52 -6.47 -8.79 -17.52
CA THR A 52 -6.99 -7.47 -17.16
C THR A 52 -5.97 -6.65 -16.36
N ASP A 53 -5.33 -7.27 -15.36
CA ASP A 53 -4.33 -6.59 -14.53
C ASP A 53 -3.10 -6.20 -15.37
N ARG A 54 -2.68 -7.07 -16.30
CA ARG A 54 -1.60 -6.77 -17.26
C ARG A 54 -1.94 -5.59 -18.17
N ALA A 55 -3.19 -5.49 -18.63
CA ALA A 55 -3.63 -4.39 -19.50
C ALA A 55 -3.63 -3.04 -18.76
N ARG A 56 -3.89 -3.06 -17.45
CA ARG A 56 -3.92 -1.89 -16.56
C ARG A 56 -2.59 -1.53 -15.92
N GLN A 57 -1.58 -2.39 -16.09
CA GLN A 57 -0.27 -2.19 -15.52
C GLN A 57 0.54 -1.21 -16.35
N VAL A 58 1.15 -0.24 -15.67
CA VAL A 58 2.12 0.70 -16.21
C VAL A 58 3.39 0.59 -15.38
N ILE A 59 4.53 0.51 -16.05
CA ILE A 59 5.83 0.30 -15.41
C ILE A 59 6.66 1.57 -15.59
N TYR A 60 7.02 2.19 -14.48
CA TYR A 60 7.89 3.36 -14.42
C TYR A 60 9.27 2.92 -13.94
N HIS A 61 10.33 3.35 -14.62
CA HIS A 61 11.70 3.02 -14.22
C HIS A 61 12.28 4.13 -13.34
N ALA A 62 13.05 3.74 -12.33
CA ALA A 62 13.65 4.66 -11.36
C ALA A 62 14.50 5.75 -12.02
N ARG A 63 15.20 5.42 -13.11
CA ARG A 63 16.04 6.37 -13.86
C ARG A 63 15.26 7.58 -14.40
N GLU A 64 13.97 7.42 -14.65
CA GLU A 64 13.13 8.42 -15.30
C GLU A 64 12.30 9.25 -14.30
N GLN A 65 11.86 8.64 -13.19
CA GLN A 65 10.82 9.21 -12.33
C GLN A 65 11.16 9.24 -10.82
N ARG A 66 12.33 8.72 -10.43
CA ARG A 66 12.75 8.67 -9.02
C ARG A 66 13.76 9.76 -8.71
N GLU A 67 13.44 10.58 -7.72
CA GLU A 67 14.32 11.58 -7.12
C GLU A 67 14.68 11.12 -5.70
N GLY A 68 15.87 10.52 -5.53
CA GLY A 68 16.27 9.93 -4.25
C GLY A 68 15.40 8.74 -3.87
N PHE A 69 14.66 8.84 -2.76
CA PHE A 69 13.69 7.84 -2.29
C PHE A 69 12.23 8.21 -2.60
N VAL A 70 12.01 9.21 -3.45
CA VAL A 70 10.68 9.70 -3.81
C VAL A 70 10.40 9.44 -5.29
N TRP A 71 9.29 8.77 -5.57
CA TRP A 71 8.75 8.60 -6.91
C TRP A 71 7.72 9.67 -7.18
N ARG A 72 7.88 10.41 -8.28
CA ARG A 72 6.90 11.40 -8.72
C ARG A 72 6.31 10.96 -10.04
N VAL A 73 5.04 10.58 -10.02
CA VAL A 73 4.32 10.12 -11.21
C VAL A 73 3.16 11.06 -11.47
N GLN A 74 3.23 11.77 -12.60
CA GLN A 74 2.11 12.53 -13.14
C GLN A 74 1.39 11.64 -14.15
N LEU A 75 0.11 11.33 -13.89
CA LEU A 75 -0.73 10.62 -14.85
C LEU A 75 -1.31 11.61 -15.88
N PRO A 76 -1.71 11.12 -17.07
CA PRO A 76 -2.34 11.95 -18.08
C PRO A 76 -3.53 12.74 -17.54
N ALA A 77 -3.70 13.96 -18.04
CA ALA A 77 -4.80 14.85 -17.69
C ALA A 77 -6.13 14.38 -18.33
N GLN A 78 -6.67 13.28 -17.84
CA GLN A 78 -7.97 12.74 -18.20
C GLN A 78 -8.66 12.13 -16.99
N CYS A 79 -9.99 12.05 -16.99
CA CYS A 79 -10.73 11.40 -15.92
C CYS A 79 -10.40 9.91 -15.86
N TRP A 80 -10.06 9.45 -14.66
CA TRP A 80 -9.71 8.04 -14.42
C TRP A 80 -10.77 7.03 -14.84
N GLN A 81 -12.06 7.38 -14.91
CA GLN A 81 -13.15 6.47 -15.24
C GLN A 81 -13.65 6.63 -16.68
N CYS A 82 -14.11 7.82 -17.06
CA CYS A 82 -14.73 8.07 -18.37
C CYS A 82 -13.78 8.57 -19.44
N GLY A 83 -12.55 8.97 -19.09
CA GLY A 83 -11.57 9.51 -20.05
C GLY A 83 -11.84 10.93 -20.53
N ALA A 84 -12.80 11.66 -19.96
CA ALA A 84 -13.01 13.07 -20.27
C ALA A 84 -11.77 13.92 -19.93
N GLU A 85 -11.43 14.90 -20.77
CA GLU A 85 -10.25 15.76 -20.59
C GLU A 85 -10.59 17.17 -20.07
N ALA A 86 -11.88 17.51 -20.00
CA ALA A 86 -12.37 18.81 -19.52
C ALA A 86 -12.79 18.76 -18.04
N GLU A 87 -12.75 19.92 -17.38
CA GLU A 87 -13.22 20.13 -15.99
C GLU A 87 -12.65 19.13 -14.99
N LEU A 88 -11.34 18.92 -15.07
CA LEU A 88 -10.62 17.96 -14.25
C LEU A 88 -10.25 18.54 -12.89
N LEU A 89 -10.50 17.75 -11.85
CA LEU A 89 -9.96 17.89 -10.52
C LEU A 89 -8.74 16.98 -10.40
N THR A 90 -7.62 17.51 -9.94
CA THR A 90 -6.39 16.72 -9.74
C THR A 90 -6.23 16.41 -8.26
N ARG A 91 -6.01 15.14 -7.93
CA ARG A 91 -5.65 14.72 -6.57
C ARG A 91 -4.25 14.14 -6.54
N GLU A 92 -3.53 14.49 -5.49
CA GLU A 92 -2.21 13.93 -5.19
C GLU A 92 -2.37 12.81 -4.15
N ILE A 93 -1.90 11.62 -4.52
CA ILE A 93 -1.94 10.42 -3.70
C ILE A 93 -0.51 10.15 -3.25
N GLU A 94 -0.27 10.18 -1.95
CA GLU A 94 1.04 9.93 -1.36
C GLU A 94 1.00 8.64 -0.54
N VAL A 95 1.85 7.68 -0.93
CA VAL A 95 1.90 6.36 -0.30
C VAL A 95 3.34 5.95 -0.03
N ASP A 96 3.61 5.54 1.21
CA ASP A 96 4.88 4.93 1.57
C ASP A 96 4.85 3.43 1.25
N LEU A 97 5.72 3.01 0.35
CA LEU A 97 5.85 1.63 -0.09
C LEU A 97 7.21 1.07 0.30
N ARG A 98 7.24 -0.22 0.65
CA ARG A 98 8.48 -0.92 0.97
C ARG A 98 9.05 -1.51 -0.32
N SER A 99 10.24 -1.07 -0.70
CA SER A 99 11.04 -1.67 -1.76
C SER A 99 11.95 -2.75 -1.19
N PHE A 100 12.28 -3.75 -2.00
CA PHE A 100 13.08 -4.90 -1.60
C PHE A 100 14.24 -5.11 -2.56
N GLU A 101 15.42 -5.37 -2.01
CA GLU A 101 16.56 -5.85 -2.78
C GLU A 101 16.39 -7.36 -3.03
N GLN A 102 16.22 -7.76 -4.29
CA GLN A 102 16.21 -9.17 -4.71
C GLN A 102 15.19 -10.05 -3.95
N ALA A 103 13.97 -9.54 -3.69
CA ALA A 103 12.96 -10.27 -2.92
C ALA A 103 12.74 -11.70 -3.41
N LEU A 104 12.65 -11.91 -4.72
CA LEU A 104 12.43 -13.23 -5.31
C LEU A 104 13.56 -14.21 -4.96
N ALA A 105 14.82 -13.77 -5.00
CA ALA A 105 15.96 -14.63 -4.68
C ALA A 105 15.96 -15.03 -3.21
N ILE A 106 15.65 -14.08 -2.31
CA ILE A 106 15.55 -14.36 -0.87
C ILE A 106 14.40 -15.33 -0.58
N VAL A 107 13.21 -15.08 -1.16
CA VAL A 107 12.03 -15.95 -0.98
C VAL A 107 12.28 -17.34 -1.56
N ALA A 108 12.82 -17.44 -2.77
CA ALA A 108 13.11 -18.71 -3.42
C ALA A 108 14.19 -19.51 -2.66
N GLY A 109 15.25 -18.85 -2.18
CA GLY A 109 16.29 -19.49 -1.37
C GLY A 109 15.76 -19.99 -0.03
N ALA A 110 14.96 -19.18 0.67
CA ALA A 110 14.35 -19.55 1.94
C ALA A 110 13.34 -20.69 1.77
N ALA A 111 12.45 -20.61 0.77
CA ALA A 111 11.48 -21.65 0.47
C ALA A 111 12.15 -22.94 0.01
N GLY A 112 13.14 -22.86 -0.90
CA GLY A 112 13.88 -24.01 -1.40
C GLY A 112 14.64 -24.74 -0.31
N SER A 113 15.35 -24.02 0.57
CA SER A 113 16.03 -24.62 1.72
C SER A 113 15.06 -25.22 2.73
N ALA A 114 13.94 -24.56 3.03
CA ALA A 114 12.90 -25.11 3.90
C ALA A 114 12.29 -26.41 3.33
N LEU A 115 11.93 -26.42 2.04
CA LEU A 115 11.41 -27.62 1.35
C LEU A 115 12.43 -28.76 1.36
N PHE A 116 13.70 -28.46 1.12
CA PHE A 116 14.78 -29.44 1.17
C PHE A 116 14.91 -30.07 2.56
N PHE A 117 14.92 -29.27 3.64
CA PHE A 117 14.98 -29.78 4.99
C PHE A 117 13.72 -30.57 5.39
N MET A 118 12.53 -30.14 4.97
CA MET A 118 11.29 -30.92 5.20
C MET A 118 11.31 -32.27 4.47
N PHE A 119 11.84 -32.29 3.24
CA PHE A 119 12.02 -33.53 2.49
C PHE A 119 12.98 -34.49 3.21
N LEU A 120 14.15 -34.01 3.63
CA LEU A 120 15.08 -34.81 4.44
C LEU A 120 14.47 -35.25 5.77
N ALA A 121 13.72 -34.38 6.44
CA ALA A 121 13.05 -34.70 7.71
C ALA A 121 12.06 -35.85 7.53
N SER A 122 11.37 -35.88 6.38
CA SER A 122 10.42 -36.93 6.02
C SER A 122 11.11 -38.27 5.75
N LEU A 123 12.32 -38.25 5.17
CA LEU A 123 13.10 -39.47 4.90
C LEU A 123 13.79 -40.05 6.14
N PHE A 124 14.34 -39.18 7.00
CA PHE A 124 15.22 -39.60 8.10
C PHE A 124 14.59 -39.45 9.50
N GLY A 125 13.39 -38.87 9.61
CA GLY A 125 12.65 -38.77 10.88
C GLY A 125 13.26 -37.81 11.92
N GLY A 126 14.09 -36.86 11.51
CA GLY A 126 14.84 -35.98 12.42
C GLY A 126 14.11 -34.71 12.85
N LYS A 127 13.87 -34.52 14.17
CA LYS A 127 13.34 -33.26 14.73
C LYS A 127 14.21 -32.03 14.41
N LEU A 128 15.52 -32.22 14.35
CA LEU A 128 16.47 -31.16 14.01
C LEU A 128 16.21 -30.59 12.60
N LEU A 129 15.82 -31.43 11.63
CA LEU A 129 15.57 -31.00 10.25
C LEU A 129 14.30 -30.13 10.15
N TRP A 130 13.26 -30.44 10.94
CA TRP A 130 12.09 -29.57 11.07
C TRP A 130 12.45 -28.21 11.67
N VAL A 131 13.31 -28.19 12.69
CA VAL A 131 13.80 -26.93 13.27
C VAL A 131 14.60 -26.13 12.23
N LEU A 132 15.49 -26.79 11.47
CA LEU A 132 16.25 -26.13 10.40
C LEU A 132 15.34 -25.57 9.30
N ALA A 133 14.27 -26.28 8.91
CA ALA A 133 13.29 -25.75 7.96
C ALA A 133 12.63 -24.45 8.47
N LEU A 134 12.25 -24.40 9.75
CA LEU A 134 11.69 -23.20 10.36
C LEU A 134 12.72 -22.07 10.45
N VAL A 135 13.96 -22.38 10.82
CA VAL A 135 15.05 -21.41 10.86
C VAL A 135 15.33 -20.83 9.47
N SER A 136 15.31 -21.64 8.42
CA SER A 136 15.44 -21.17 7.03
C SER A 136 14.37 -20.15 6.65
N VAL A 137 13.11 -20.40 7.00
CA VAL A 137 12.01 -19.45 6.76
C VAL A 137 12.22 -18.17 7.58
N GLY A 138 12.55 -18.30 8.87
CA GLY A 138 12.81 -17.17 9.76
C GLY A 138 13.97 -16.29 9.28
N ALA A 139 15.07 -16.92 8.83
CA ALA A 139 16.21 -16.23 8.24
C ALA A 139 15.83 -15.50 6.94
N GLY A 140 15.01 -16.13 6.09
CA GLY A 140 14.48 -15.49 4.87
C GLY A 140 13.65 -14.24 5.17
N VAL A 141 12.75 -14.32 6.15
CA VAL A 141 11.95 -13.16 6.60
C VAL A 141 12.84 -12.06 7.17
N ALA A 142 13.81 -12.41 8.02
CA ALA A 142 14.75 -11.45 8.59
C ALA A 142 15.58 -10.75 7.50
N LEU A 143 16.07 -11.50 6.51
CA LEU A 143 16.81 -10.95 5.36
C LEU A 143 15.93 -10.03 4.51
N LEU A 144 14.67 -10.38 4.25
CA LEU A 144 13.72 -9.50 3.55
C LEU A 144 13.53 -8.18 4.29
N LEU A 145 13.40 -8.22 5.62
CA LEU A 145 13.24 -7.01 6.42
C LEU A 145 14.51 -6.17 6.43
N LEU A 146 15.69 -6.80 6.55
CA LEU A 146 16.99 -6.12 6.58
C LEU A 146 17.34 -5.49 5.22
N LYS A 147 17.02 -6.17 4.12
CA LYS A 147 17.27 -5.69 2.74
C LYS A 147 16.05 -4.98 2.13
N SER A 148 15.23 -4.37 2.98
CA SER A 148 14.10 -3.54 2.56
C SER A 148 14.23 -2.12 3.06
N TRP A 149 13.76 -1.16 2.28
CA TRP A 149 13.65 0.24 2.65
C TRP A 149 12.30 0.81 2.23
N THR A 150 11.90 1.93 2.82
CA THR A 150 10.66 2.63 2.47
C THR A 150 10.95 3.72 1.46
N GLU A 151 10.17 3.76 0.38
CA GLU A 151 10.17 4.82 -0.62
C GLU A 151 8.78 5.46 -0.66
N THR A 152 8.74 6.78 -0.86
CA THR A 152 7.48 7.53 -0.95
C THR A 152 7.07 7.64 -2.41
N VAL A 153 5.83 7.30 -2.73
CA VAL A 153 5.27 7.37 -4.07
C VAL A 153 4.18 8.42 -4.11
N CYS A 154 4.43 9.49 -4.87
CA CYS A 154 3.50 10.57 -5.14
C CYS A 154 2.91 10.37 -6.54
N VAL A 155 1.62 10.04 -6.61
CA VAL A 155 0.88 9.90 -7.87
C VAL A 155 -0.14 11.02 -7.99
N GLN A 156 -0.03 11.84 -9.03
CA GLN A 156 -1.05 12.80 -9.39
C GLN A 156 -2.03 12.16 -10.37
N MET A 157 -3.31 12.15 -10.02
CA MET A 157 -4.38 11.56 -10.85
C MET A 157 -5.54 12.55 -10.99
N SER A 158 -6.07 12.66 -12.20
CA SER A 158 -7.18 13.56 -12.51
C SER A 158 -8.53 12.83 -12.56
N THR A 159 -9.60 13.54 -12.19
CA THR A 159 -10.98 13.04 -12.18
C THR A 159 -11.94 14.16 -12.58
N CYS A 160 -13.03 13.86 -13.31
CA CYS A 160 -14.11 14.82 -13.45
C CYS A 160 -14.94 14.90 -12.15
N ARG A 161 -15.76 15.95 -12.02
CA ARG A 161 -16.63 16.18 -10.85
C ARG A 161 -17.58 15.02 -10.58
N GLU A 162 -18.16 14.41 -11.62
CA GLU A 162 -19.10 13.29 -11.51
C GLU A 162 -18.48 12.04 -10.85
N HIS A 163 -17.18 11.80 -11.11
CA HIS A 163 -16.48 10.61 -10.61
C HIS A 163 -15.53 10.91 -9.44
N ALA A 164 -15.51 12.14 -8.92
CA ALA A 164 -14.56 12.56 -7.90
C ALA A 164 -14.75 11.81 -6.57
N GLU A 165 -16.00 11.53 -6.19
CA GLU A 165 -16.32 10.79 -4.96
C GLU A 165 -15.99 9.30 -5.07
N GLN A 166 -15.98 8.74 -6.29
CA GLN A 166 -15.76 7.31 -6.54
C GLN A 166 -14.30 6.96 -6.82
N MET A 167 -13.40 7.92 -6.68
CA MET A 167 -12.01 7.79 -7.07
C MET A 167 -11.31 6.64 -6.31
N ARG A 168 -10.89 5.62 -7.06
CA ARG A 168 -10.19 4.46 -6.50
C ARG A 168 -8.69 4.68 -6.50
N LEU A 169 -8.04 4.37 -5.38
CA LEU A 169 -6.58 4.36 -5.28
C LEU A 169 -6.00 3.32 -6.25
N PRO A 170 -4.99 3.70 -7.06
CA PRO A 170 -4.30 2.75 -7.91
C PRO A 170 -3.53 1.73 -7.04
N GLY A 171 -3.38 0.51 -7.54
CA GLY A 171 -2.49 -0.46 -6.91
C GLY A 171 -1.04 -0.08 -7.20
N MET A 172 -0.16 -0.13 -6.21
CA MET A 172 1.24 0.28 -6.36
C MET A 172 2.16 -0.77 -5.75
N VAL A 173 3.18 -1.17 -6.52
CA VAL A 173 4.21 -2.12 -6.09
C VAL A 173 5.56 -1.62 -6.56
N LEU A 174 6.54 -1.64 -5.66
CA LEU A 174 7.93 -1.42 -5.98
C LEU A 174 8.64 -2.76 -6.10
N ASP A 175 9.34 -2.97 -7.21
CA ASP A 175 10.25 -4.09 -7.39
C ASP A 175 11.60 -3.56 -7.89
N GLN A 176 12.61 -3.63 -7.01
CA GLN A 176 13.98 -3.15 -7.25
C GLN A 176 14.04 -1.67 -7.70
N ASN A 177 14.02 -1.44 -9.02
CA ASN A 177 14.13 -0.14 -9.68
C ASN A 177 12.91 0.18 -10.56
N GLU A 178 11.81 -0.54 -10.37
CA GLU A 178 10.58 -0.38 -11.12
C GLU A 178 9.40 -0.12 -10.18
N LEU A 179 8.59 0.87 -10.53
CA LEU A 179 7.29 1.11 -9.93
C LEU A 179 6.23 0.55 -10.88
N HIS A 180 5.55 -0.51 -10.42
CA HIS A 180 4.40 -1.08 -11.09
C HIS A 180 3.13 -0.42 -10.57
N LEU A 181 2.49 0.36 -11.43
CA LEU A 181 1.23 1.04 -11.16
C LEU A 181 0.08 0.31 -11.85
N PHE A 182 -0.90 -0.12 -11.08
CA PHE A 182 -2.13 -0.75 -11.56
C PHE A 182 -3.26 0.26 -11.54
N LEU A 183 -3.58 0.79 -12.72
CA LEU A 183 -4.56 1.84 -12.88
C LEU A 183 -6.00 1.30 -12.85
N PRO A 184 -6.98 2.12 -12.41
CA PRO A 184 -8.36 1.68 -12.27
C PRO A 184 -9.05 1.38 -13.62
N SER A 185 -8.60 2.01 -14.72
CA SER A 185 -9.17 1.85 -16.07
C SER A 185 -8.13 1.56 -17.14
N ASP A 186 -8.57 0.87 -18.19
CA ASP A 186 -7.72 0.52 -19.33
C ASP A 186 -7.39 1.74 -20.20
N SER A 187 -8.31 2.72 -20.28
CA SER A 187 -8.12 3.97 -21.02
C SER A 187 -7.01 4.82 -20.42
N LEU A 188 -7.00 4.98 -19.08
CA LEU A 188 -5.95 5.70 -18.37
C LEU A 188 -4.60 4.99 -18.49
N ALA A 189 -4.59 3.65 -18.40
CA ALA A 189 -3.38 2.87 -18.61
C ALA A 189 -2.86 2.93 -20.05
N GLY A 190 -3.74 3.03 -21.03
CA GLY A 190 -3.39 3.27 -22.43
C GLY A 190 -2.72 4.63 -22.60
N ALA A 191 -3.35 5.69 -22.09
CA ALA A 191 -2.84 7.06 -22.17
C ALA A 191 -1.49 7.22 -21.46
N ALA A 192 -1.36 6.69 -20.23
CA ALA A 192 -0.12 6.78 -19.46
C ALA A 192 1.06 6.06 -20.17
N ARG A 193 0.81 4.90 -20.77
CA ARG A 193 1.81 4.21 -21.61
C ARG A 193 2.14 5.00 -22.88
N GLY A 194 1.14 5.64 -23.48
CA GLY A 194 1.31 6.52 -24.63
C GLY A 194 2.24 7.69 -24.32
N GLU A 195 2.00 8.38 -23.21
CA GLU A 195 2.84 9.50 -22.75
C GLU A 195 4.25 9.03 -22.38
N LEU A 196 4.41 7.93 -21.62
CA LEU A 196 5.73 7.37 -21.31
C LEU A 196 6.52 7.05 -22.57
N ARG A 197 5.87 6.45 -23.57
CA ARG A 197 6.49 6.16 -24.86
C ARG A 197 6.87 7.43 -25.61
N ALA A 198 6.01 8.45 -25.59
CA ALA A 198 6.29 9.75 -26.21
C ALA A 198 7.49 10.46 -25.55
N THR A 199 7.57 10.44 -24.22
CA THR A 199 8.68 11.00 -23.44
C THR A 199 10.00 10.30 -23.77
N ARG A 200 10.02 8.96 -23.85
CA ARG A 200 11.23 8.20 -24.24
C ARG A 200 11.69 8.47 -25.67
N LEU A 201 10.77 8.79 -26.57
CA LEU A 201 11.07 9.13 -27.96
C LEU A 201 11.48 10.61 -28.14
N GLY A 202 11.60 11.38 -27.05
CA GLY A 202 11.92 12.81 -27.11
C GLY A 202 10.83 13.66 -27.77
N ARG A 203 9.62 13.11 -27.94
CA ARG A 203 8.44 13.80 -28.50
C ARG A 203 7.49 14.29 -27.41
N GLY A 204 7.72 13.90 -26.16
CA GLY A 204 6.97 14.34 -24.99
C GLY A 204 7.40 15.73 -24.55
N ARG A 205 6.42 16.56 -24.20
CA ARG A 205 6.61 17.86 -23.54
C ARG A 205 7.55 17.66 -22.34
N ALA A 206 8.65 18.40 -22.28
CA ALA A 206 9.54 18.40 -21.12
C ALA A 206 8.69 18.72 -19.87
N LEU A 207 8.81 17.88 -18.85
CA LEU A 207 8.22 18.09 -17.52
C LEU A 207 8.51 19.52 -17.04
N PRO A 208 7.50 20.39 -16.84
CA PRO A 208 7.69 21.57 -16.04
C PRO A 208 7.58 21.13 -14.57
N GLY A 209 8.70 20.97 -13.86
CA GLY A 209 8.59 20.71 -12.42
C GLY A 209 9.75 20.05 -11.69
N GLY A 210 10.98 20.22 -12.17
CA GLY A 210 12.21 19.95 -11.40
C GLY A 210 12.94 21.22 -10.97
N GLY A 211 12.22 22.35 -10.82
CA GLY A 211 12.80 23.66 -10.51
C GLY A 211 12.18 24.24 -9.24
N ARG A 212 13.01 24.40 -8.22
CA ARG A 212 12.76 25.35 -7.11
C ARG A 212 12.38 26.71 -7.68
N GLY A 213 11.32 27.32 -7.13
CA GLY A 213 11.08 28.76 -7.17
C GLY A 213 10.57 29.31 -8.50
N VAL A 214 9.29 29.10 -8.79
CA VAL A 214 8.49 30.14 -9.46
C VAL A 214 7.32 30.41 -8.54
N GLU A 215 7.45 31.51 -7.80
CA GLU A 215 6.37 32.20 -7.11
C GLU A 215 5.40 32.67 -8.20
N SER A 216 4.43 31.81 -8.50
CA SER A 216 3.31 32.13 -9.38
C SER A 216 2.15 32.43 -8.46
N ASP A 217 1.81 33.71 -8.34
CA ASP A 217 0.57 34.24 -7.74
C ASP A 217 -0.65 33.79 -8.56
N VAL A 218 -0.89 32.47 -8.58
CA VAL A 218 -2.13 31.87 -9.04
C VAL A 218 -2.75 31.24 -7.81
N GLU A 219 -3.80 31.91 -7.33
CA GLU A 219 -4.67 31.46 -6.26
C GLU A 219 -5.03 29.98 -6.46
N PRO A 220 -4.67 29.09 -5.52
CA PRO A 220 -4.87 27.66 -5.71
C PRO A 220 -6.39 27.37 -5.79
N PRO A 221 -6.85 26.57 -6.77
CA PRO A 221 -8.21 26.06 -6.73
C PRO A 221 -8.41 25.28 -5.42
N PRO A 222 -9.58 25.40 -4.77
CA PRO A 222 -9.79 24.83 -3.45
C PRO A 222 -9.77 23.30 -3.52
N GLU A 223 -9.20 22.68 -2.48
CA GLU A 223 -9.08 21.24 -2.22
C GLU A 223 -7.98 20.45 -2.95
N HIS A 224 -6.71 20.78 -2.68
CA HIS A 224 -5.64 19.78 -2.69
C HIS A 224 -5.79 18.86 -1.47
N VAL A 225 -6.67 17.85 -1.55
CA VAL A 225 -6.74 16.82 -0.50
C VAL A 225 -5.55 15.87 -0.66
N LYS A 226 -4.50 16.10 0.13
CA LYS A 226 -3.39 15.15 0.27
C LYS A 226 -3.86 13.95 1.09
N TYR A 227 -4.09 12.84 0.43
CA TYR A 227 -4.29 11.57 1.11
C TYR A 227 -2.92 10.93 1.35
N ARG A 228 -2.39 11.10 2.56
CA ARG A 228 -1.22 10.35 3.01
C ARG A 228 -1.68 9.04 3.65
N GLN A 229 -1.51 7.94 2.94
CA GLN A 229 -1.79 6.62 3.51
C GLN A 229 -0.48 6.00 4.01
N ALA A 230 -0.14 6.28 5.27
CA ALA A 230 1.00 5.66 5.93
C ALA A 230 0.64 4.19 6.27
N PHE A 231 1.18 3.24 5.52
CA PHE A 231 1.03 1.82 5.83
C PHE A 231 1.82 1.50 7.10
N GLY A 232 1.12 1.31 8.23
CA GLY A 232 1.72 0.86 9.49
C GLY A 232 1.85 1.91 10.60
N ALA A 233 1.38 3.15 10.39
CA ALA A 233 1.20 4.07 11.52
C ALA A 233 -0.01 3.61 12.37
N PRO A 234 0.09 3.60 13.72
CA PRO A 234 -1.10 3.47 14.55
C PRO A 234 -2.10 4.57 14.15
N PRO A 235 -3.42 4.29 14.14
CA PRO A 235 -4.40 5.30 13.81
C PRO A 235 -4.17 6.52 14.70
N ALA A 236 -4.16 7.71 14.09
CA ALA A 236 -4.09 8.95 14.85
C ALA A 236 -5.16 8.91 15.95
N PRO A 237 -4.85 9.36 17.19
CA PRO A 237 -5.84 9.45 18.23
C PRO A 237 -7.02 10.26 17.68
N LEU A 238 -8.22 9.71 17.82
CA LEU A 238 -9.45 10.38 17.39
C LEU A 238 -9.46 11.77 18.03
N PRO A 239 -9.78 12.83 17.27
CA PRO A 239 -9.97 14.15 17.85
C PRO A 239 -11.01 14.04 18.96
N GLU A 240 -10.65 14.45 20.17
CA GLU A 240 -11.57 14.50 21.29
C GLU A 240 -12.77 15.36 20.86
N LEU A 241 -13.94 14.72 20.76
CA LEU A 241 -15.18 15.41 20.45
C LEU A 241 -15.41 16.47 21.54
N PRO A 242 -15.73 17.72 21.17
CA PRO A 242 -16.06 18.73 22.16
C PRO A 242 -17.22 18.24 23.02
N PRO A 243 -17.22 18.53 24.32
CA PRO A 243 -18.27 18.07 25.23
C PRO A 243 -19.62 18.54 24.72
N ILE A 244 -20.49 17.58 24.43
CA ILE A 244 -21.89 17.82 24.10
C ILE A 244 -22.51 18.48 25.32
N ARG A 245 -22.73 19.80 25.26
CA ARG A 245 -23.61 20.48 26.21
C ARG A 245 -25.02 19.98 25.91
N LEU A 246 -25.52 19.10 26.77
CA LEU A 246 -26.95 18.85 26.86
C LEU A 246 -27.56 20.19 27.29
N ALA A 247 -28.27 20.84 26.35
CA ALA A 247 -29.26 21.82 26.73
C ALA A 247 -30.32 21.04 27.50
N ASP A 248 -30.42 21.29 28.80
CA ASP A 248 -31.61 21.17 29.65
C ASP A 248 -31.13 21.24 31.12
N ASP A 249 -30.94 22.46 31.60
CA ASP A 249 -30.99 22.82 33.03
C ASP A 249 -31.63 24.22 33.09
N GLU A 250 -32.90 24.29 32.69
CA GLU A 250 -33.82 25.32 33.18
C GLU A 250 -34.59 24.72 34.37
N GLU A 251 -34.15 25.02 35.59
CA GLU A 251 -35.00 25.33 36.76
C GLU A 251 -34.17 25.93 37.91
#